data_AF-A0A1I0IXF8-F1
#
_entry.id   AF-A0A1I0IXF8-F1
#
_cell.length_a   1.000
_cell.length_b   1.000
_cell.length_c   1.000
_cell.angle_alpha   90.00
_cell.angle_beta   90.00
_cell.angle_gamma   90.00
#
_symmetry.space_group_name_H-M   'P 1'
#
loop_
_entity.id
_entity.type
_entity.pdbx_description
1 polymer ?
#
loop_
_entity_poly.entity_id
_entity_poly.type
_entity_poly.pdbx_seq_one_letter_code
_entity_poly.pdbx_strand_id
1 'polypeptide(L)'
;MESLVNEEVKHLKFGRGSIVEEPAEHIKVRFQSGGVVKTFQFPDAFAGYLAFEKGELQEKYNEMAMSERRRREEGRREELFKLEEERRAAQTELQKHRRSAARTAKTAAGTAAKNTK
;
A
#
# COMPACT_ATOMS: atom_id res chain seq x y z
N MET A 1 -17.02 20.54 -9.41
CA MET A 1 -16.35 19.31 -9.88
C MET A 1 -16.61 19.24 -11.36
N GLU A 2 -15.54 19.36 -12.16
CA GLU A 2 -15.61 19.20 -13.61
C GLU A 2 -15.90 17.73 -13.89
N SER A 3 -17.07 17.42 -14.46
CA SER A 3 -17.43 16.06 -14.84
C SER A 3 -16.48 15.58 -15.93
N LEU A 4 -15.77 14.47 -15.70
CA LEU A 4 -14.91 13.82 -16.69
C LEU A 4 -15.72 12.94 -17.65
N VAL A 5 -17.03 12.85 -17.46
CA VAL A 5 -17.94 12.12 -18.35
C VAL A 5 -17.87 12.73 -19.75
N ASN A 6 -17.70 11.88 -20.77
CA ASN A 6 -17.42 12.19 -22.17
C ASN A 6 -16.02 12.74 -22.48
N GLU A 7 -15.09 12.78 -21.54
CA GLU A 7 -13.70 13.07 -21.88
C GLU A 7 -13.05 11.90 -22.63
N GLU A 8 -12.18 12.26 -23.59
CA GLU A 8 -11.44 11.31 -24.40
C GLU A 8 -10.12 10.94 -23.71
N VAL A 9 -9.92 9.63 -23.57
CA VAL A 9 -8.72 9.02 -23.00
C VAL A 9 -8.15 8.00 -23.96
N LYS A 10 -6.84 7.81 -23.88
CA LYS A 10 -6.08 6.85 -24.67
C LYS A 10 -5.44 5.84 -23.72
N HIS A 11 -5.73 4.57 -23.95
CA HIS A 11 -5.09 3.45 -23.28
C HIS A 11 -4.03 2.84 -24.18
N LEU A 12 -2.89 2.44 -23.62
CA LEU A 12 -1.76 1.91 -24.37
C LEU A 12 -2.14 0.68 -25.23
N LYS A 13 -2.96 -0.22 -24.68
CA LYS A 13 -3.39 -1.47 -25.33
C LYS A 13 -4.73 -1.41 -26.06
N PHE A 14 -5.64 -0.52 -25.65
CA PHE A 14 -7.02 -0.47 -26.16
C PHE A 14 -7.28 0.76 -27.04
N GLY A 15 -6.27 1.63 -27.22
CA GLY A 15 -6.40 2.83 -28.02
C GLY A 15 -7.32 3.86 -27.37
N ARG A 16 -8.06 4.60 -28.21
CA ARG A 16 -8.97 5.66 -27.76
C ARG A 16 -10.23 5.08 -27.10
N GLY A 17 -10.66 5.74 -26.04
CA GLY A 17 -11.90 5.47 -25.34
C GLY A 17 -12.48 6.75 -24.75
N SER A 18 -13.77 6.71 -24.43
CA SER A 18 -14.48 7.81 -23.78
C SER A 18 -14.96 7.39 -22.41
N ILE A 19 -14.88 8.30 -21.44
CA ILE A 19 -15.38 8.04 -20.09
C ILE A 19 -16.91 8.08 -20.12
N VAL A 20 -17.55 6.97 -19.77
CA VAL A 20 -19.02 6.84 -19.75
C VAL A 20 -19.58 7.14 -18.36
N GLU A 21 -18.81 6.82 -17.33
CA GLU A 21 -19.26 6.95 -15.95
C GLU A 21 -18.08 7.29 -15.05
N GLU A 22 -18.31 8.23 -14.14
CA GLU A 22 -17.33 8.68 -13.16
C GLU A 22 -17.92 8.57 -11.74
N PRO A 23 -17.76 7.44 -11.06
CA PRO A 23 -17.79 7.42 -9.61
C PRO A 23 -16.40 7.76 -9.03
N ALA A 24 -16.38 8.46 -7.90
CA ALA A 24 -15.18 9.04 -7.27
C ALA A 24 -14.01 8.06 -7.02
N GLU A 25 -14.24 6.75 -7.02
CA GLU A 25 -13.23 5.72 -6.76
C GLU A 25 -12.88 4.87 -8.01
N HIS A 26 -13.79 4.77 -8.98
CA HIS A 26 -13.63 3.91 -10.16
C HIS A 26 -14.25 4.58 -11.38
N ILE A 27 -13.53 4.67 -12.49
CA ILE A 27 -14.04 5.23 -13.75
C ILE A 27 -14.37 4.12 -14.75
N LYS A 28 -15.44 4.30 -15.53
CA LYS A 28 -15.77 3.41 -16.65
C LYS A 28 -15.42 4.08 -17.97
N VAL A 29 -14.55 3.43 -18.72
CA VAL A 29 -14.10 3.88 -20.04
C VAL A 29 -14.64 2.93 -21.10
N ARG A 30 -15.35 3.47 -22.09
CA ARG A 30 -15.75 2.74 -23.29
C ARG A 30 -14.69 2.90 -24.36
N PHE A 31 -14.00 1.82 -24.69
CA PHE A 31 -13.01 1.83 -25.75
C PHE A 31 -13.66 1.69 -27.12
N GLN A 32 -13.19 2.51 -28.06
CA GLN A 32 -13.59 2.40 -29.47
C GLN A 32 -13.06 1.08 -30.07
N SER A 33 -11.88 0.64 -29.60
CA SER A 33 -11.31 -0.66 -29.97
C SER A 33 -12.13 -1.80 -29.34
N GLY A 34 -13.08 -2.33 -30.12
CA GLY A 34 -13.92 -3.47 -29.73
C GLY A 34 -15.21 -3.11 -28.99
N GLY A 35 -15.50 -1.83 -28.77
CA GLY A 35 -16.76 -1.37 -28.16
C GLY A 35 -16.98 -1.79 -26.70
N VAL A 36 -15.92 -2.27 -26.03
CA VAL A 36 -15.99 -2.81 -24.67
C VAL A 36 -15.87 -1.68 -23.64
N VAL A 37 -16.71 -1.74 -22.60
CA VAL A 37 -16.61 -0.88 -21.42
C VAL A 37 -15.72 -1.56 -20.38
N LYS A 38 -14.73 -0.84 -19.86
CA LYS A 38 -13.83 -1.31 -18.81
C LYS A 38 -13.81 -0.34 -17.64
N THR A 39 -13.77 -0.91 -16.45
CA THR A 39 -13.68 -0.16 -15.20
C THR A 39 -12.21 -0.11 -14.77
N PHE A 40 -11.75 1.07 -14.36
CA PHE A 40 -10.41 1.31 -13.84
C PHE A 40 -10.48 2.08 -12.52
N GLN A 41 -9.48 1.90 -11.65
CA GLN A 41 -9.39 2.66 -10.40
C GLN A 41 -8.98 4.10 -10.67
N PHE A 42 -9.73 5.04 -10.11
CA PHE A 42 -9.43 6.47 -10.19
C PHE A 42 -8.80 6.93 -8.87
N PRO A 43 -7.76 7.77 -8.87
CA PRO A 43 -7.00 8.31 -10.01
C PRO A 43 -5.85 7.40 -10.50
N ASP A 44 -5.61 6.24 -9.86
CA ASP A 44 -4.41 5.40 -10.09
C ASP A 44 -4.25 4.91 -11.54
N ALA A 45 -5.35 4.75 -12.28
CA ALA A 45 -5.30 4.37 -13.69
C ALA A 45 -4.55 5.38 -14.57
N PHE A 46 -4.49 6.65 -14.19
CA PHE A 46 -3.78 7.70 -14.92
C PHE A 46 -2.26 7.67 -14.71
N ALA A 47 -1.77 6.92 -13.72
CA ALA A 47 -0.34 6.78 -13.45
C ALA A 47 0.42 5.95 -14.51
N GLY A 48 -0.27 5.36 -15.49
CA GLY A 48 0.40 4.62 -16.57
C GLY A 48 -0.47 3.78 -17.49
N TYR A 49 -1.77 3.63 -17.20
CA TYR A 49 -2.67 2.83 -18.04
C TYR A 49 -3.52 3.70 -18.97
N LEU A 50 -4.01 4.83 -18.47
CA LEU A 50 -4.83 5.79 -19.18
C LEU A 50 -4.09 7.13 -19.31
N ALA A 51 -4.20 7.75 -20.48
CA ALA A 51 -3.73 9.10 -20.73
C ALA A 51 -4.88 9.94 -21.28
N PHE A 52 -5.17 11.11 -20.72
CA PHE A 52 -6.06 12.08 -21.33
C PHE A 52 -5.47 12.59 -22.65
N GLU A 53 -6.34 12.86 -23.63
CA GLU A 53 -5.91 13.50 -24.87
C GLU A 53 -5.54 14.98 -24.64
N LYS A 54 -6.17 15.62 -23.65
CA LYS A 54 -5.83 16.96 -23.17
C LYS A 54 -4.63 16.89 -22.22
N GLY A 55 -3.51 17.49 -22.63
CA GLY A 55 -2.27 17.52 -21.84
C GLY A 55 -2.43 18.16 -20.45
N GLU A 56 -3.26 19.21 -20.33
CA GLU A 56 -3.50 19.92 -19.07
C GLU A 56 -4.22 19.03 -18.02
N LEU A 57 -5.22 18.25 -18.45
CA LEU A 57 -5.85 17.26 -17.59
C LEU A 57 -4.86 16.13 -17.30
N GLN A 58 -4.12 15.66 -18.30
CA GLN A 58 -3.16 14.58 -18.08
C GLN A 58 -2.17 14.93 -16.96
N GLU A 59 -1.60 16.12 -16.97
CA GLU A 59 -0.63 16.54 -15.95
C GLU A 59 -1.27 16.63 -14.56
N LYS A 60 -2.43 17.30 -14.44
CA LYS A 60 -3.15 17.48 -13.17
C LYS A 60 -3.57 16.15 -12.54
N TYR A 61 -4.13 15.23 -13.33
CA TYR A 61 -4.60 13.94 -12.83
C TYR A 61 -3.46 12.95 -12.63
N ASN A 62 -2.39 13.02 -13.43
CA ASN A 62 -1.17 12.23 -13.19
C ASN A 62 -0.46 12.66 -11.91
N GLU A 63 -0.36 13.96 -11.64
CA GLU A 63 0.17 14.47 -10.37
C GLU A 63 -0.67 14.01 -9.18
N MET A 64 -2.01 14.05 -9.30
CA MET A 64 -2.92 13.55 -8.29
C MET A 64 -2.75 12.04 -8.04
N ALA A 65 -2.63 11.24 -9.10
CA ALA A 65 -2.38 9.81 -9.01
C ALA A 65 -1.03 9.49 -8.35
N MET A 66 0.02 10.21 -8.73
CA MET A 66 1.36 10.06 -8.15
C MET A 66 1.40 10.48 -6.68
N SER A 67 0.70 11.55 -6.30
CA SER A 67 0.59 12.03 -4.92
C SER A 67 -0.13 11.02 -4.02
N GLU A 68 -1.26 10.48 -4.48
CA GLU A 68 -2.00 9.43 -3.76
C GLU A 68 -1.19 8.14 -3.63
N ARG A 69 -0.49 7.73 -4.70
CA ARG A 69 0.41 6.58 -4.68
C ARG A 69 1.54 6.76 -3.67
N ARG A 70 2.16 7.95 -3.66
CA ARG A 70 3.24 8.29 -2.72
C ARG A 70 2.76 8.27 -1.27
N ARG A 71 1.59 8.84 -0.99
CA ARG A 71 0.94 8.75 0.34
C ARG A 71 0.74 7.31 0.79
N ARG A 72 0.27 6.45 -0.11
CA ARG A 72 0.08 5.02 0.18
C ARG A 72 1.40 4.30 0.45
N GLU A 73 2.44 4.58 -0.34
CA GLU A 73 3.77 4.00 -0.12
C GLU A 73 4.41 4.46 1.20
N GLU A 74 4.27 5.75 1.54
CA GLU A 74 4.75 6.30 2.81
C GLU A 74 4.05 5.64 4.00
N GLY A 75 2.71 5.52 3.97
CA GLY A 75 1.96 4.81 5.01
C GLY A 75 2.36 3.33 5.15
N ARG A 76 2.56 2.63 4.03
CA ARG A 76 2.97 1.22 4.04
C ARG A 76 4.39 1.04 4.61
N ARG A 77 5.28 1.99 4.35
CA ARG A 77 6.65 1.99 4.88
C ARG A 77 6.67 2.26 6.39
N GLU A 78 5.82 3.15 6.88
CA GLU A 78 5.66 3.38 8.32
C GLU A 78 5.08 2.16 9.04
N GLU A 79 4.09 1.48 8.46
CA GLU A 79 3.55 0.24 9.01
C GLU A 79 4.59 -0.87 9.07
N LEU A 80 5.39 -1.04 8.01
CA LEU A 80 6.51 -1.97 7.99
C LEU A 80 7.54 -1.66 9.08
N PHE A 81 7.87 -0.38 9.27
CA PHE A 81 8.82 0.04 10.30
C PHE A 81 8.28 -0.24 11.71
N LYS A 82 7.01 0.08 11.99
CA LYS A 82 6.36 -0.23 13.27
C LYS A 82 6.33 -1.72 13.55
N LEU A 83 6.00 -2.54 12.55
CA LEU A 83 5.96 -3.99 12.69
C LEU A 83 7.36 -4.56 12.97
N GLU A 84 8.40 -4.02 12.35
CA GLU A 84 9.78 -4.44 12.61
C GLU A 84 10.25 -4.07 14.02
N GLU A 85 9.94 -2.85 14.50
CA GLU A 85 10.23 -2.43 15.87
C GLU A 85 9.50 -3.30 16.89
N GLU A 86 8.22 -3.59 16.69
CA GLU A 86 7.43 -4.44 17.58
C GLU A 86 8.01 -5.86 17.64
N ARG A 87 8.42 -6.40 16.48
CA ARG A 87 9.09 -7.71 16.41
C ARG A 87 10.42 -7.71 17.15
N ARG A 88 11.19 -6.61 17.08
CA ARG A 88 12.47 -6.47 17.77
C ARG A 88 12.30 -6.36 19.28
N ALA A 89 11.32 -5.57 19.73
CA ALA A 89 10.96 -5.45 21.14
C ALA A 89 10.53 -6.81 21.73
N ALA A 90 9.65 -7.54 21.04
CA ALA A 90 9.21 -8.87 21.46
C ALA A 90 10.37 -9.87 21.60
N GLN A 91 11.33 -9.86 20.67
CA GLN A 91 12.53 -10.71 20.78
C GLN A 91 13.39 -10.35 22.00
N THR A 92 13.59 -9.07 22.27
CA THR A 92 14.38 -8.64 23.45
C THR A 92 13.72 -9.01 24.76
N GLU A 93 12.39 -8.88 24.89
CA GLU A 93 11.65 -9.28 26.08
C GLU A 93 11.71 -10.80 26.30
N LEU A 94 11.51 -11.59 25.24
CA LEU A 94 11.66 -13.05 25.31
C LEU A 94 13.06 -13.46 25.78
N GLN A 95 14.09 -12.77 25.30
CA GLN A 95 15.48 -13.06 25.67
C GLN A 95 15.78 -12.67 27.13
N LYS A 96 15.22 -11.57 27.63
CA LYS A 96 15.28 -11.19 29.05
C LYS A 96 14.60 -12.23 29.93
N HIS A 97 13.40 -12.67 29.54
CA HIS A 97 12.62 -13.68 30.27
C HIS A 97 13.35 -15.04 30.33
N ARG A 98 14.02 -15.44 29.24
CA ARG A 98 14.87 -16.64 29.23
C ARG A 98 16.09 -16.51 30.14
N ARG A 99 16.73 -15.32 30.19
CA ARG A 99 17.90 -15.07 31.05
C ARG A 99 17.55 -15.01 32.53
N SER A 100 16.40 -14.47 32.89
CA SER A 100 15.92 -14.45 34.27
C SER A 100 15.55 -15.86 34.76
N ALA A 101 14.84 -16.65 33.94
CA ALA A 101 14.51 -18.04 34.24
C ALA A 101 15.76 -18.94 34.39
N ALA A 102 16.78 -18.74 33.54
CA ALA A 102 18.04 -19.47 33.65
C ALA A 102 18.85 -19.08 34.92
N ARG A 103 18.73 -17.82 35.37
CA ARG A 103 19.37 -17.35 36.61
C ARG A 103 18.73 -17.94 37.86
N THR A 104 17.39 -17.97 37.91
CA THR A 104 16.66 -18.60 39.04
C THR A 104 16.86 -20.11 39.09
N ALA A 105 16.97 -20.79 37.95
CA ALA A 105 17.33 -22.21 37.92
C ALA A 105 18.74 -22.48 38.48
N LYS A 106 19.73 -21.62 38.17
CA LYS A 106 21.10 -21.73 38.68
C LYS A 106 21.19 -21.47 40.19
N THR A 107 20.45 -20.49 40.72
CA THR A 107 20.44 -20.20 42.16
C THR A 107 19.73 -21.28 42.97
N ALA A 108 18.67 -21.89 42.41
CA ALA A 108 17.99 -23.04 43.03
C ALA A 108 18.91 -24.27 43.09
N ALA A 109 19.61 -24.59 42.00
CA ALA A 109 20.55 -25.71 41.95
C ALA A 109 21.77 -25.52 42.88
N GLY A 110 22.30 -24.29 42.98
CA GLY A 110 23.42 -23.96 43.87
C GLY A 110 23.05 -23.98 45.37
N THR A 111 21.79 -23.70 45.70
CA THR A 111 21.30 -23.73 47.09
C THR A 111 21.03 -25.17 47.56
N ALA A 112 20.52 -26.04 46.67
CA ALA A 112 20.30 -27.45 46.98
C ALA A 112 21.61 -28.23 47.23
N ALA A 113 22.70 -27.87 46.55
CA ALA A 113 24.00 -28.52 46.71
C ALA A 113 24.74 -28.18 48.03
N LYS A 114 24.34 -27.12 48.75
CA LYS A 114 24.97 -26.71 50.02
C LYS A 114 24.31 -27.29 51.26
N ASN A 115 23.13 -27.89 51.14
CA ASN A 115 22.35 -28.40 52.28
C ASN A 115 22.50 -29.91 52.51
N THR A 116 23.52 -30.54 51.89
CA THR A 116 23.76 -32.00 51.94
C THR A 116 25.08 -32.38 52.61
N LYS A 117 25.56 -31.59 53.59
CA LYS A 117 26.73 -31.96 54.39
C LYS A 117 26.54 -31.68 55.87
#